data_AF-X7F4K6-F1
#
_entry.id   AF-X7F4K6-F1
#
_cell.length_a   1.000
_cell.length_b   1.000
_cell.length_c   1.000
_cell.angle_alpha   90.00
_cell.angle_beta   90.00
_cell.angle_gamma   90.00
#
_symmetry.space_group_name_H-M   'P 1'
#
loop_
_entity.id
_entity.type
_entity.pdbx_description
1 polymer ?
#
loop_
_entity_poly.entity_id
_entity_poly.type
_entity_poly.pdbx_seq_one_letter_code
_entity_poly.pdbx_strand_id
1 'polypeptide(L)'
;MTDHEPITEARNHAEIQALLRDEIAALRQVIDARLKEIATLTEMLESAGKTPGASAEEIAALERRHAVELLLVRRGYEMAQQGPRQGTAPLTRQAEALEASELFDIRWYLEQNRDVAEAGMDPIDHYIRSGAFEGRDPGPSFRTLPYYLANPDVAEAGWPALVHYVLYGRTERRAIAPE
;
A
#
# COMPACT_ATOMS: atom_id res chain seq x y z
N MET A 1 -22.38 -9.25 -2.82
CA MET A 1 -22.67 -8.41 -1.65
C MET A 1 -23.93 -9.00 -1.02
N THR A 2 -23.74 -10.05 -0.23
CA THR A 2 -24.82 -10.65 0.57
C THR A 2 -25.02 -9.75 1.77
N ASP A 3 -26.25 -9.26 1.99
CA ASP A 3 -26.66 -8.60 3.23
C ASP A 3 -26.45 -9.58 4.39
N HIS A 4 -25.33 -9.46 5.09
CA HIS A 4 -25.07 -10.19 6.32
C HIS A 4 -25.46 -9.31 7.50
N GLU A 5 -26.51 -9.73 8.21
CA GLU A 5 -26.95 -9.10 9.46
C GLU A 5 -25.83 -9.26 10.50
N PRO A 6 -25.33 -8.16 11.11
CA PRO A 6 -24.15 -8.22 11.96
C PRO A 6 -24.43 -8.98 13.26
N ILE A 7 -23.48 -9.82 13.70
CA ILE A 7 -23.58 -10.64 14.94
C ILE A 7 -23.95 -9.80 16.17
N THR A 8 -23.63 -8.51 16.15
CA THR A 8 -23.96 -7.54 17.19
C THR A 8 -25.46 -7.35 17.43
N GLU A 9 -26.33 -7.78 16.51
CA GLU A 9 -27.79 -7.66 16.61
C GLU A 9 -28.49 -8.95 17.09
N ALA A 10 -27.73 -10.02 17.33
CA ALA A 10 -28.27 -11.30 17.76
C ALA A 10 -28.89 -11.22 19.16
N ARG A 11 -30.11 -11.76 19.31
CA ARG A 11 -30.93 -11.64 20.52
C ARG A 11 -30.74 -12.81 21.48
N ASN A 12 -30.13 -13.90 21.03
CA ASN A 12 -29.87 -15.09 21.85
C ASN A 12 -28.69 -15.93 21.34
N HIS A 13 -28.24 -16.89 22.16
CA HIS A 13 -27.11 -17.75 21.83
C HIS A 13 -27.31 -18.62 20.58
N ALA A 14 -28.55 -19.05 20.30
CA ALA A 14 -28.86 -19.87 19.13
C ALA A 14 -28.72 -19.07 17.82
N GLU A 15 -29.15 -17.81 17.83
CA GLU A 15 -28.95 -16.87 16.71
C GLU A 15 -27.47 -16.58 16.48
N ILE A 16 -26.67 -16.38 17.54
CA ILE A 16 -25.21 -16.22 17.41
C ILE A 16 -24.59 -17.45 16.74
N GLN A 17 -24.96 -18.67 17.16
CA GLN A 17 -24.44 -19.90 16.55
C GLN A 17 -24.90 -20.11 15.10
N ALA A 18 -26.05 -19.58 14.71
CA ALA A 18 -26.53 -19.63 13.33
C ALA A 18 -25.71 -18.67 12.45
N LEU A 19 -25.60 -17.40 12.86
CA LEU A 19 -24.83 -16.38 12.13
C LEU A 19 -23.36 -16.78 11.98
N LEU A 20 -22.72 -17.33 13.01
CA LEU A 20 -21.34 -17.82 12.93
C LEU A 20 -21.18 -18.97 11.93
N ARG A 21 -22.16 -19.88 11.85
CA ARG A 21 -22.11 -20.98 10.87
C ARG A 21 -22.23 -20.45 9.45
N ASP A 22 -23.10 -19.48 9.23
CA ASP A 22 -23.29 -18.86 7.92
C ASP A 22 -22.04 -18.09 7.50
N GLU A 23 -21.43 -17.33 8.41
CA GLU A 23 -20.16 -16.63 8.17
C GLU A 23 -19.03 -17.60 7.84
N ILE A 24 -18.89 -18.69 8.61
CA ILE A 24 -17.89 -19.74 8.32
C ILE A 24 -18.14 -20.37 6.94
N ALA A 25 -19.40 -20.59 6.57
CA ALA A 25 -19.75 -21.15 5.26
C ALA A 25 -19.40 -20.17 4.13
N ALA A 26 -19.69 -18.88 4.29
CA ALA A 26 -19.34 -17.84 3.33
C ALA A 26 -17.82 -17.70 3.17
N LEU A 27 -17.07 -17.67 4.27
CA LEU A 27 -15.60 -17.60 4.25
C LEU A 27 -14.97 -18.81 3.56
N ARG A 28 -15.53 -20.02 3.77
CA ARG A 28 -15.08 -21.23 3.06
C ARG A 28 -15.28 -21.11 1.55
N GLN A 29 -16.42 -20.59 1.10
CA GLN A 29 -16.67 -20.37 -0.33
C GLN A 29 -15.66 -19.38 -0.94
N VAL A 30 -15.33 -18.30 -0.23
CA VAL A 30 -14.32 -17.33 -0.67
C VAL A 30 -12.94 -17.98 -0.77
N ILE A 31 -12.54 -18.76 0.24
CA ILE A 31 -11.26 -19.50 0.22
C ILE A 31 -11.21 -20.47 -0.97
N ASP A 32 -12.27 -21.25 -1.21
CA ASP A 32 -12.34 -22.20 -2.32
C ASP A 32 -12.24 -21.49 -3.68
N ALA A 33 -12.88 -20.33 -3.83
CA ALA A 33 -12.78 -19.51 -5.03
C ALA A 33 -11.35 -19.02 -5.27
N ARG A 34 -10.67 -18.54 -4.21
CA ARG A 34 -9.27 -18.09 -4.29
C ARG A 34 -8.31 -19.24 -4.57
N LEU A 35 -8.53 -20.42 -4.01
CA LEU A 35 -7.71 -21.59 -4.30
C LEU A 35 -7.84 -22.04 -5.76
N LYS A 36 -9.04 -21.99 -6.34
CA LYS A 36 -9.25 -22.26 -7.78
C LYS A 36 -8.53 -21.25 -8.65
N GLU A 37 -8.62 -19.97 -8.32
CA GLU A 37 -7.92 -18.90 -9.03
C GLU A 37 -6.40 -19.12 -8.99
N ILE A 38 -5.84 -19.43 -7.81
CA ILE A 38 -4.41 -19.77 -7.66
C ILE A 38 -4.04 -20.95 -8.57
N ALA A 39 -4.83 -22.03 -8.58
CA ALA A 39 -4.56 -23.19 -9.43
C ALA A 39 -4.55 -22.83 -10.92
N THR A 40 -5.53 -22.04 -11.39
CA THR A 40 -5.56 -21.56 -12.77
C THR A 40 -4.34 -20.68 -13.10
N LEU A 41 -3.93 -19.80 -12.19
CA LEU A 41 -2.74 -18.98 -12.38
C LEU A 41 -1.46 -19.82 -12.42
N THR A 42 -1.36 -20.87 -11.60
CA THR A 42 -0.26 -21.83 -11.64
C THR A 42 -0.17 -22.52 -12.99
N GLU A 43 -1.28 -23.04 -13.51
CA GLU A 43 -1.33 -23.66 -14.84
C GLU A 43 -0.95 -22.67 -15.96
N MET A 44 -1.42 -21.43 -15.88
CA MET A 44 -1.05 -20.37 -16.82
C MET A 44 0.46 -20.11 -16.79
N LEU A 45 1.08 -20.01 -15.61
CA LEU A 45 2.52 -19.82 -15.47
C LEU A 45 3.32 -21.00 -16.04
N GLU A 46 2.91 -22.24 -15.74
CA GLU A 46 3.54 -23.45 -16.29
C GLU A 46 3.46 -23.49 -17.82
N SER A 47 2.31 -23.10 -18.38
CA SER A 47 2.11 -23.04 -19.83
C SER A 47 2.94 -21.94 -20.51
N ALA A 48 3.18 -20.82 -19.80
CA ALA A 48 3.98 -19.67 -20.24
C ALA A 48 5.50 -19.92 -20.17
N GLY A 49 5.97 -20.92 -19.42
CA GLY A 49 7.38 -21.30 -19.28
C GLY A 49 8.09 -21.81 -20.55
N LYS A 50 7.51 -21.62 -21.74
CA LYS A 50 8.11 -21.96 -23.05
C LYS A 50 8.94 -20.83 -23.66
N THR A 51 8.92 -19.64 -23.09
CA THR A 51 9.88 -18.55 -23.36
C THR A 51 11.13 -18.69 -22.51
N PRO A 52 12.31 -18.16 -22.92
CA PRO A 52 13.49 -18.14 -22.07
C PRO A 52 13.11 -17.52 -20.72
N GLY A 53 13.19 -18.32 -19.65
CA GLY A 53 12.77 -17.91 -18.32
C GLY A 53 13.57 -16.69 -17.84
N ALA A 54 12.94 -15.87 -17.01
CA ALA A 54 13.62 -14.79 -16.30
C ALA A 54 14.87 -15.34 -15.61
N SER A 55 15.98 -14.64 -15.75
CA SER A 55 17.24 -14.92 -15.07
C SER A 55 17.03 -14.94 -13.54
N ALA A 56 17.90 -15.63 -12.82
CA ALA A 56 17.87 -15.65 -11.36
C ALA A 56 17.93 -14.23 -10.75
N GLU A 57 18.61 -13.30 -11.44
CA GLU A 57 18.69 -11.90 -11.04
C GLU A 57 17.36 -11.16 -11.22
N GLU A 58 16.65 -11.38 -12.32
CA GLU A 58 15.31 -10.83 -12.56
C GLU A 58 14.29 -11.36 -11.55
N ILE A 59 14.36 -12.67 -11.23
CA ILE A 59 13.51 -13.28 -10.19
C ILE A 59 13.80 -12.63 -8.83
N ALA A 60 15.07 -12.54 -8.45
CA ALA A 60 15.44 -11.93 -7.17
C ALA A 60 15.06 -10.45 -7.08
N ALA A 61 15.15 -9.69 -8.18
CA ALA A 61 14.71 -8.30 -8.25
C ALA A 61 13.19 -8.19 -8.05
N LEU A 62 12.42 -9.09 -8.67
CA LEU A 62 10.98 -9.14 -8.52
C LEU A 62 10.56 -9.52 -7.09
N GLU A 63 11.25 -10.48 -6.47
CA GLU A 63 11.03 -10.86 -5.06
C GLU A 63 11.26 -9.68 -4.11
N ARG A 64 12.37 -8.93 -4.29
CA ARG A 64 12.64 -7.72 -3.50
C ARG A 64 11.54 -6.68 -3.68
N ARG A 65 11.08 -6.48 -4.91
CA ARG A 65 9.99 -5.55 -5.21
C ARG A 65 8.70 -5.93 -4.52
N HIS A 66 8.27 -7.18 -4.67
CA HIS A 66 7.03 -7.66 -4.07
C HIS A 66 7.08 -7.65 -2.54
N ALA A 67 8.24 -7.91 -1.93
CA ALA A 67 8.40 -7.79 -0.49
C ALA A 67 8.13 -6.36 0.01
N VAL A 68 8.62 -5.35 -0.71
CA VAL A 68 8.34 -3.94 -0.42
C VAL A 68 6.88 -3.59 -0.66
N GLU A 69 6.29 -3.99 -1.80
CA GLU A 69 4.88 -3.70 -2.09
C GLU A 69 3.94 -4.29 -1.04
N LEU A 70 4.16 -5.54 -0.60
CA LEU A 70 3.40 -6.16 0.49
C LEU A 70 3.57 -5.41 1.83
N LEU A 71 4.79 -4.96 2.12
CA LEU A 71 5.06 -4.14 3.28
C LEU A 71 4.30 -2.82 3.22
N LEU A 72 4.28 -2.15 2.06
CA LEU A 72 3.56 -0.89 1.87
C LEU A 72 2.05 -1.05 2.04
N VAL A 73 1.45 -2.11 1.47
CA VAL A 73 0.03 -2.43 1.68
C VAL A 73 -0.27 -2.59 3.17
N ARG A 74 0.57 -3.33 3.89
CA ARG A 74 0.44 -3.47 5.34
C ARG A 74 0.55 -2.12 6.06
N ARG A 75 1.49 -1.26 5.68
CA ARG A 75 1.66 0.07 6.29
C ARG A 75 0.51 1.01 6.02
N GLY A 76 -0.03 1.02 4.80
CA GLY A 76 -1.24 1.78 4.48
C GLY A 76 -2.42 1.34 5.34
N TYR A 77 -2.61 0.03 5.52
CA TYR A 77 -3.65 -0.49 6.41
C TYR A 77 -3.45 -0.07 7.88
N GLU A 78 -2.22 -0.19 8.40
CA GLU A 78 -1.90 0.25 9.76
C GLU A 78 -2.12 1.76 9.95
N MET A 79 -1.73 2.58 8.97
CA MET A 79 -1.93 4.03 8.97
C MET A 79 -3.42 4.40 9.01
N ALA A 80 -4.26 3.71 8.23
CA ALA A 80 -5.70 3.94 8.23
C ALA A 80 -6.37 3.57 9.56
N GLN A 81 -5.89 2.51 10.23
CA GLN A 81 -6.50 2.00 11.48
C GLN A 81 -5.96 2.67 12.74
N GLN A 82 -4.67 3.02 12.76
CA GLN A 82 -3.93 3.40 13.98
C GLN A 82 -3.27 4.77 13.86
N GLY A 83 -3.26 5.38 12.66
CA GLY A 83 -2.54 6.62 12.40
C GLY A 83 -1.02 6.43 12.25
N PRO A 84 -0.26 7.54 12.29
CA PRO A 84 1.19 7.50 12.09
C PRO A 84 1.87 6.65 13.15
N ARG A 85 2.84 5.85 12.71
CA ARG A 85 3.59 4.98 13.62
C ARG A 85 4.38 5.79 14.65
N GLN A 86 4.50 5.27 15.86
CA GLN A 86 5.37 5.85 16.88
C GLN A 86 6.80 5.96 16.34
N GLY A 87 7.41 7.14 16.50
CA GLY A 87 8.74 7.45 15.95
C GLY A 87 8.71 8.19 14.61
N THR A 88 7.54 8.27 13.95
CA THR A 88 7.33 9.21 12.85
C THR A 88 7.00 10.62 13.37
N ALA A 89 7.28 11.64 12.55
CA ALA A 89 6.91 13.01 12.88
C ALA A 89 5.38 13.16 12.97
N PRO A 90 4.86 14.08 13.79
CA PRO A 90 3.44 14.42 13.78
C PRO A 90 2.99 14.84 12.38
N LEU A 91 1.73 14.52 12.01
CA LEU A 91 1.18 14.81 10.69
C LEU A 91 1.33 16.27 10.26
N THR A 92 1.19 17.21 11.20
CA THR A 92 1.40 18.64 10.93
C THR A 92 2.81 18.92 10.41
N ARG A 93 3.84 18.38 11.05
CA ARG A 93 5.23 18.51 10.61
C ARG A 93 5.47 17.80 9.28
N GLN A 94 4.78 16.69 9.03
CA GLN A 94 4.87 15.99 7.74
C GLN A 94 4.25 16.85 6.62
N ALA A 95 3.10 17.46 6.85
CA ALA A 95 2.44 18.35 5.90
C ALA A 95 3.30 19.60 5.62
N GLU A 96 3.78 20.28 6.65
CA GLU A 96 4.69 21.44 6.53
C GLU A 96 5.92 21.11 5.68
N ALA A 97 6.47 19.89 5.84
CA ALA A 97 7.62 19.45 5.06
C ALA A 97 7.29 19.29 3.56
N LEU A 98 6.10 18.81 3.21
CA LEU A 98 5.68 18.67 1.82
C LEU A 98 5.27 20.01 1.21
N GLU A 99 4.59 20.87 1.96
CA GLU A 99 4.24 22.23 1.53
C GLU A 99 5.47 23.06 1.17
N ALA A 100 6.56 22.90 1.92
CA ALA A 100 7.83 23.59 1.66
C ALA A 100 8.71 22.89 0.61
N SER A 101 8.28 21.76 0.05
CA SER A 101 9.08 20.95 -0.86
C SER A 101 8.71 21.19 -2.32
N GLU A 102 9.69 21.58 -3.13
CA GLU A 102 9.55 21.64 -4.60
C GLU A 102 9.35 20.26 -5.26
N LEU A 103 9.45 19.17 -4.50
CA LEU A 103 9.27 17.80 -4.99
C LEU A 103 7.81 17.32 -4.90
N PHE A 104 6.95 18.07 -4.20
CA PHE A 104 5.51 17.81 -4.17
C PHE A 104 4.80 18.81 -5.08
N ASP A 105 4.31 18.35 -6.22
CA ASP A 105 3.56 19.19 -7.16
C ASP A 105 2.08 18.88 -7.02
N ILE A 106 1.35 19.77 -6.34
CA ILE A 106 -0.09 19.64 -6.08
C ILE A 106 -0.90 19.46 -7.38
N ARG A 107 -0.60 20.25 -8.41
CA ARG A 107 -1.38 20.22 -9.66
C ARG A 107 -1.14 18.91 -10.38
N TRP A 108 0.13 18.55 -10.52
CA TRP A 108 0.53 17.28 -11.12
C TRP A 108 -0.05 16.09 -10.36
N TYR A 109 0.00 16.12 -9.02
CA TYR A 109 -0.53 15.05 -8.18
C TYR A 109 -2.03 14.83 -8.41
N LEU A 110 -2.83 15.90 -8.44
CA LEU A 110 -4.27 15.79 -8.69
C LEU A 110 -4.59 15.39 -10.14
N GLU A 111 -3.76 15.80 -11.11
CA GLU A 111 -3.89 15.37 -12.50
C GLU A 111 -3.63 13.87 -12.68
N GLN A 112 -2.63 13.32 -11.98
CA GLN A 112 -2.33 11.87 -12.02
C GLN A 112 -3.29 11.04 -11.17
N ASN A 113 -3.82 11.61 -10.08
CA ASN A 113 -4.66 10.93 -9.11
C ASN A 113 -6.08 11.51 -9.12
N ARG A 114 -6.78 11.25 -10.22
CA ARG A 114 -8.13 11.79 -10.46
C ARG A 114 -9.14 11.41 -9.39
N ASP A 115 -9.00 10.24 -8.78
CA ASP A 115 -9.82 9.78 -7.67
C ASP A 115 -9.71 10.72 -6.45
N VAL A 116 -8.51 11.23 -6.18
CA VAL A 116 -8.25 12.21 -5.11
C VAL A 116 -8.90 13.55 -5.44
N ALA A 117 -8.76 13.99 -6.70
CA ALA A 117 -9.34 15.24 -7.17
C ALA A 117 -10.88 15.21 -7.17
N GLU A 118 -11.48 14.12 -7.65
CA GLU A 118 -12.93 13.92 -7.71
C GLU A 118 -13.54 13.78 -6.31
N ALA A 119 -12.81 13.20 -5.36
CA ALA A 119 -13.20 13.15 -3.96
C ALA A 119 -13.02 14.48 -3.21
N GLY A 120 -12.37 15.49 -3.82
CA GLY A 120 -12.09 16.77 -3.17
C GLY A 120 -11.15 16.66 -1.96
N MET A 121 -10.30 15.63 -1.93
CA MET A 121 -9.34 15.42 -0.85
C MET A 121 -8.18 16.40 -0.95
N ASP A 122 -7.61 16.77 0.19
CA ASP A 122 -6.35 17.50 0.22
C ASP A 122 -5.21 16.57 -0.27
N PRO A 123 -4.43 16.97 -1.29
CA PRO A 123 -3.43 16.10 -1.90
C PRO A 123 -2.25 15.79 -0.96
N ILE A 124 -1.89 16.72 -0.07
CA ILE A 124 -0.79 16.54 0.89
C ILE A 124 -1.22 15.55 1.97
N ASP A 125 -2.40 15.74 2.56
CA ASP A 125 -2.97 14.81 3.55
C ASP A 125 -3.17 13.42 2.93
N HIS A 126 -3.70 13.37 1.70
CA HIS A 126 -3.85 12.12 0.96
C HIS A 126 -2.51 11.41 0.77
N TYR A 127 -1.47 12.10 0.29
CA TYR A 127 -0.17 11.49 0.07
C TYR A 127 0.44 10.95 1.37
N ILE A 128 0.36 11.71 2.47
CA ILE A 128 0.92 11.32 3.77
C ILE A 128 0.19 10.10 4.34
N ARG A 129 -1.14 10.06 4.23
CA ARG A 129 -1.96 9.01 4.85
C ARG A 129 -2.08 7.74 4.01
N SER A 130 -2.07 7.89 2.69
CA SER A 130 -2.39 6.80 1.77
C SER A 130 -1.44 6.78 0.57
N GLY A 131 -1.32 7.89 -0.14
CA GLY A 131 -0.68 7.92 -1.46
C GLY A 131 0.75 7.41 -1.49
N ALA A 132 1.57 7.71 -0.47
CA ALA A 132 2.92 7.16 -0.38
C ALA A 132 2.93 5.62 -0.24
N PHE A 133 2.02 5.06 0.58
CA PHE A 133 1.90 3.62 0.78
C PHE A 133 1.19 2.90 -0.38
N GLU A 134 0.43 3.63 -1.19
CA GLU A 134 -0.09 3.16 -2.47
C GLU A 134 0.96 3.25 -3.60
N GLY A 135 2.16 3.77 -3.31
CA GLY A 135 3.23 3.93 -4.28
C GLY A 135 3.01 5.07 -5.27
N ARG A 136 2.07 5.99 -5.02
CA ARG A 136 1.82 7.16 -5.87
C ARG A 136 2.98 8.13 -5.80
N ASP A 137 3.36 8.69 -6.93
CA ASP A 137 4.42 9.69 -6.98
C ASP A 137 3.86 11.06 -6.57
N PRO A 138 4.59 11.87 -5.77
CA PRO A 138 4.17 13.20 -5.33
C PRO A 138 4.39 14.29 -6.38
N GLY A 139 5.15 14.00 -7.43
CA GLY A 139 5.56 14.93 -8.46
C GLY A 139 6.52 14.27 -9.45
N PRO A 140 6.80 14.92 -10.59
CA PRO A 140 7.63 14.34 -11.66
C PRO A 140 9.09 14.10 -11.26
N SER A 141 9.56 14.79 -10.21
CA SER A 141 10.96 14.76 -9.76
C SER A 141 11.22 13.79 -8.61
N PHE A 142 10.22 13.01 -8.17
CA PHE A 142 10.36 12.04 -7.09
C PHE A 142 9.56 10.78 -7.40
N ARG A 143 10.22 9.61 -7.33
CA ARG A 143 9.53 8.32 -7.52
C ARG A 143 9.43 7.58 -6.20
N THR A 144 8.21 7.38 -5.72
CA THR A 144 7.90 6.81 -4.39
C THR A 144 8.38 5.37 -4.27
N LEU A 145 7.99 4.49 -5.20
CA LEU A 145 8.36 3.08 -5.11
C LEU A 145 9.87 2.84 -5.25
N PRO A 146 10.59 3.43 -6.23
CA PRO A 146 12.05 3.35 -6.29
C PRO A 146 12.75 3.82 -5.03
N TYR A 147 12.24 4.89 -4.39
CA TYR A 147 12.79 5.35 -3.11
C TYR A 147 12.66 4.27 -2.03
N TYR A 148 11.50 3.60 -1.90
CA TYR A 148 11.33 2.51 -0.94
C TYR A 148 12.15 1.27 -1.27
N LEU A 149 12.34 0.93 -2.54
CA LEU A 149 13.16 -0.23 -2.94
C LEU A 149 14.62 -0.07 -2.52
N ALA A 150 15.17 1.14 -2.61
CA ALA A 150 16.53 1.42 -2.14
C ALA A 150 16.61 1.69 -0.64
N ASN A 151 15.48 1.97 0.01
CA ASN A 151 15.40 2.37 1.41
C ASN A 151 14.27 1.61 2.13
N PRO A 152 14.33 0.26 2.17
CA PRO A 152 13.26 -0.55 2.73
C PRO A 152 13.02 -0.26 4.22
N ASP A 153 14.06 0.17 4.94
CA ASP A 153 13.98 0.62 6.33
C ASP A 153 12.99 1.79 6.53
N VAL A 154 12.82 2.66 5.53
CA VAL A 154 11.85 3.76 5.56
C VAL A 154 10.42 3.24 5.50
N ALA A 155 10.16 2.25 4.64
CA ALA A 155 8.87 1.57 4.58
C ALA A 155 8.61 0.78 5.89
N GLU A 156 9.63 0.13 6.44
CA GLU A 156 9.52 -0.60 7.70
C GLU A 156 9.22 0.30 8.90
N ALA A 157 9.81 1.49 8.93
CA ALA A 157 9.55 2.51 9.94
C ALA A 157 8.17 3.17 9.76
N GLY A 158 7.51 3.00 8.61
CA GLY A 158 6.18 3.53 8.32
C GLY A 158 6.20 5.02 7.94
N TRP A 159 7.30 5.51 7.37
CA TRP A 159 7.38 6.88 6.87
C TRP A 159 6.84 7.00 5.43
N PRO A 160 6.11 8.06 5.10
CA PRO A 160 5.87 8.44 3.72
C PRO A 160 7.20 8.81 3.03
N ALA A 161 7.45 8.29 1.82
CA ALA A 161 8.75 8.35 1.16
C ALA A 161 9.30 9.79 1.02
N LEU A 162 8.53 10.69 0.42
CA LEU A 162 8.99 12.06 0.23
C LEU A 162 9.13 12.82 1.55
N VAL A 163 8.27 12.56 2.54
CA VAL A 163 8.37 13.17 3.88
C VAL A 163 9.71 12.79 4.53
N HIS A 164 10.04 11.49 4.52
CA HIS A 164 11.32 11.02 5.03
C HIS A 164 12.49 11.67 4.30
N TYR A 165 12.41 11.72 2.97
CA TYR A 165 13.48 12.30 2.17
C TYR A 165 13.73 13.78 2.51
N VAL A 166 12.67 14.58 2.61
CA VAL A 166 12.74 16.01 2.93
C VAL A 166 13.29 16.24 4.33
N LEU A 167 12.82 15.48 5.32
CA LEU A 167 13.21 15.68 6.72
C LEU A 167 14.58 15.11 7.07
N TYR A 168 14.98 13.99 6.46
CA TYR A 168 16.19 13.24 6.85
C TYR A 168 17.00 12.75 5.64
N GLY A 169 16.35 12.21 4.61
CA GLY A 169 17.03 11.53 3.51
C GLY A 169 18.05 12.41 2.78
N ARG A 170 17.81 13.71 2.64
CA ARG A 170 18.80 14.68 2.11
C ARG A 170 20.09 14.70 2.94
N THR A 171 19.96 14.82 4.26
CA THR A 171 21.11 14.85 5.18
C THR A 171 21.79 13.49 5.33
N GLU A 172 21.03 12.41 5.17
CA GLU A 172 21.54 11.03 5.13
C GLU A 172 22.19 10.65 3.80
N ARG A 173 22.16 11.55 2.81
CA ARG A 173 22.68 11.34 1.43
C ARG A 173 21.98 10.20 0.67
N ARG A 174 20.69 9.96 0.95
CA ARG A 174 19.86 9.04 0.16
C ARG A 174 19.53 9.65 -1.21
N ALA A 175 19.50 8.83 -2.26
CA ALA A 175 19.13 9.28 -3.61
C ALA A 175 17.61 9.38 -3.79
N ILE A 176 17.16 10.34 -4.61
CA ILE A 176 15.74 10.58 -4.94
C ILE A 176 15.23 9.58 -5.99
N ALA A 177 16.13 9.16 -6.88
CA ALA A 177 15.92 8.15 -7.89
C ALA A 177 17.19 7.28 -7.91
N PRO A 178 17.27 6.24 -7.06
CA PRO A 178 18.34 5.26 -7.16
C PRO A 178 18.26 4.59 -8.54
N GLU A 179 19.41 4.39 -9.18
CA GLU A 179 19.53 3.64 -10.45
C GLU A 179 19.13 2.17 -10.29
#